data_AF-A0A944SIE7-F1
#
_entry.id   AF-A0A944SIE7-F1
#
_cell.length_a   1.000
_cell.length_b   1.000
_cell.length_c   1.000
_cell.angle_alpha   90.00
_cell.angle_beta   90.00
_cell.angle_gamma   90.00
#
_symmetry.space_group_name_H-M   'P 1'
#
loop_
_entity.id
_entity.type
_entity.pdbx_description
1 polymer ?
#
loop_
_entity_poly.entity_id
_entity_poly.type
_entity_poly.pdbx_seq_one_letter_code
_entity_poly.pdbx_strand_id
1 'polypeptide(L)'
;MKCVILAGGLGSRLSEETELRPKPMVEIGGKPILWHIMKTYSHHGINDFVVCLGYKGYVIKEYFANYFLHQADVTFDLGSNSIEIHQSASEDWKVTLVDTGVETMTGGRLKRVAPYIG
;
A
#
# COMPACT_ATOMS: atom_id res chain seq x y z
N MET A 1 16.11 6.35 -5.28
CA MET A 1 16.30 4.94 -4.86
C MET A 1 14.94 4.33 -4.62
N LYS A 2 14.73 3.05 -4.94
CA LYS A 2 13.45 2.35 -4.75
C LYS A 2 13.50 1.43 -3.54
N CYS A 3 12.39 1.34 -2.80
CA CYS A 3 12.21 0.39 -1.70
C CYS A 3 11.24 -0.72 -2.14
N VAL A 4 11.65 -1.98 -2.02
CA VAL A 4 10.76 -3.12 -2.26
C VAL A 4 10.20 -3.63 -0.93
N ILE A 5 8.88 -3.68 -0.81
CA ILE A 5 8.19 -4.17 0.38
C ILE A 5 7.50 -5.49 0.05
N LEU A 6 7.80 -6.54 0.83
CA LEU A 6 7.19 -7.86 0.67
C LEU A 6 5.92 -7.98 1.50
N ALA A 7 4.76 -7.79 0.87
CA ALA A 7 3.46 -7.67 1.52
C ALA A 7 2.47 -8.81 1.16
N GLY A 8 2.94 -9.89 0.54
CA GLY A 8 2.06 -10.93 -0.02
C GLY A 8 1.91 -12.23 0.78
N GLY A 9 2.52 -12.32 1.96
CA GLY A 9 2.43 -13.50 2.82
C GLY A 9 1.08 -13.63 3.53
N LEU A 10 0.72 -14.86 3.93
CA LEU A 10 -0.56 -15.19 4.57
C LEU A 10 -0.75 -14.56 5.97
N GLY A 11 0.34 -14.22 6.66
CA GLY A 11 0.24 -13.59 7.99
C GLY A 11 -0.21 -14.54 9.12
N SER A 12 -0.02 -15.84 8.95
CA SER A 12 -0.54 -16.94 9.80
C SER A 12 -0.19 -16.91 11.30
N ARG A 13 0.66 -15.99 11.77
CA ARG A 13 0.99 -15.80 13.20
C ARG A 13 0.09 -14.79 13.92
N LEU A 14 -0.80 -14.13 13.17
CA LEU A 14 -1.78 -13.12 13.64
C LEU A 14 -3.18 -13.50 13.10
N SER A 15 -3.56 -14.77 13.23
CA SER A 15 -4.70 -15.38 12.52
C SER A 15 -6.02 -14.63 12.71
N GLU A 16 -6.38 -14.22 13.93
CA GLU A 16 -7.67 -13.57 14.23
C GLU A 16 -7.83 -12.23 13.48
N GLU A 17 -6.80 -11.39 13.44
CA GLU A 17 -6.82 -10.10 12.73
C GLU A 17 -6.58 -10.26 11.21
N THR A 18 -5.81 -11.28 10.82
CA THR A 18 -5.49 -11.53 9.40
C THR A 18 -6.62 -12.18 8.59
N GLU A 19 -7.55 -12.84 9.28
CA GLU A 19 -8.82 -13.30 8.70
C GLU A 19 -9.72 -12.14 8.25
N LEU A 20 -9.63 -10.98 8.89
CA LEU A 20 -10.37 -9.77 8.50
C LEU A 20 -9.59 -8.99 7.42
N ARG A 21 -8.31 -8.68 7.65
CA ARG A 21 -7.49 -7.85 6.75
C ARG A 21 -6.04 -8.35 6.64
N PRO A 22 -5.35 -8.25 5.50
CA PRO A 22 -3.97 -8.72 5.40
C PRO A 22 -3.07 -7.98 6.40
N LYS A 23 -2.07 -8.66 6.99
CA LYS A 23 -1.19 -8.09 8.05
C LYS A 23 -0.66 -6.67 7.75
N PRO A 24 -0.20 -6.33 6.53
CA PRO A 24 0.23 -4.96 6.21
C PRO A 24 -0.83 -3.88 6.46
N MET A 25 -2.11 -4.26 6.49
CA MET A 25 -3.28 -3.39 6.66
C MET A 25 -3.83 -3.35 8.09
N VAL A 26 -3.24 -4.11 9.02
CA VAL A 26 -3.55 -3.95 10.45
C VAL A 26 -3.16 -2.54 10.88
N GLU A 27 -4.03 -1.89 11.64
CA GLU A 27 -3.86 -0.49 12.02
C GLU A 27 -3.09 -0.34 13.34
N ILE A 28 -2.24 0.68 13.40
CA ILE A 28 -1.57 1.17 14.59
C ILE A 28 -1.81 2.68 14.62
N GLY A 29 -2.49 3.19 15.65
CA GLY A 29 -2.81 4.62 15.74
C GLY A 29 -3.62 5.16 14.55
N GLY A 30 -4.57 4.38 14.03
CA GLY A 30 -5.44 4.77 12.91
C GLY A 30 -4.78 4.77 11.52
N LYS A 31 -3.57 4.22 11.39
CA LYS A 31 -2.88 4.02 10.10
C LYS A 31 -2.36 2.59 9.94
N PRO A 32 -2.40 2.01 8.73
CA PRO A 32 -1.84 0.68 8.47
C PRO A 32 -0.36 0.53 8.84
N ILE A 33 0.08 -0.66 9.25
CA ILE A 33 1.49 -1.00 9.42
C ILE A 33 2.30 -0.65 8.15
N LEU A 34 1.76 -0.93 6.97
CA LEU A 34 2.39 -0.60 5.68
C LEU A 34 2.70 0.90 5.57
N TRP A 35 1.76 1.75 5.98
CA TRP A 35 1.92 3.20 5.98
C TRP A 35 3.08 3.62 6.90
N HIS A 36 3.16 3.08 8.12
CA HIS A 36 4.23 3.38 9.07
C HIS A 36 5.62 2.99 8.54
N ILE A 37 5.72 1.82 7.90
CA ILE A 37 6.96 1.37 7.25
C ILE A 37 7.37 2.38 6.16
N MET A 38 6.43 2.75 5.30
CA MET A 38 6.70 3.71 4.22
C MET A 38 7.08 5.09 4.75
N LYS A 39 6.43 5.59 5.82
CA LYS A 39 6.83 6.84 6.50
C LYS A 39 8.25 6.81 7.01
N THR A 40 8.68 5.68 7.57
CA THR A 40 10.04 5.51 8.09
C THR A 40 11.07 5.66 6.96
N TYR A 41 10.85 5.00 5.82
CA TYR A 41 11.73 5.14 4.65
C TYR A 41 11.66 6.54 4.02
N SER A 42 10.48 7.12 3.97
CA SER A 42 10.24 8.47 3.44
C SER A 42 10.93 9.55 4.26
N HIS A 43 10.99 9.40 5.59
CA HIS A 43 11.78 10.27 6.47
C HIS A 43 13.27 10.28 6.09
N HIS A 44 13.77 9.18 5.53
CA HIS A 44 15.13 9.06 5.00
C HIS A 44 15.25 9.34 3.48
N GLY A 45 14.24 9.99 2.89
CA GLY A 45 14.26 10.42 1.49
C GLY A 45 13.92 9.33 0.46
N ILE A 46 13.41 8.17 0.89
CA ILE A 46 12.98 7.10 -0.03
C ILE A 46 11.47 7.15 -0.18
N ASN A 47 11.01 7.58 -1.36
CA ASN A 47 9.60 7.82 -1.66
C ASN A 47 9.04 6.96 -2.80
N ASP A 48 9.88 6.16 -3.47
CA ASP A 48 9.47 5.27 -4.57
C ASP A 48 9.41 3.82 -4.05
N PHE A 49 8.19 3.30 -3.89
CA PHE A 49 7.87 2.03 -3.26
C PHE A 49 7.33 1.03 -4.27
N VAL A 50 7.85 -0.20 -4.23
CA VAL A 50 7.32 -1.35 -4.97
C VAL A 50 6.83 -2.38 -3.97
N VAL A 51 5.51 -2.58 -3.92
CA VAL A 51 4.87 -3.48 -2.96
C VAL A 51 4.51 -4.79 -3.66
N CYS A 52 5.12 -5.88 -3.20
CA CYS A 52 4.86 -7.24 -3.69
C CYS A 52 3.61 -7.79 -2.98
N LEU A 53 2.50 -7.87 -3.71
CA LEU A 53 1.22 -8.36 -3.22
C LEU A 53 1.09 -9.88 -3.35
N GLY A 54 0.15 -10.43 -2.60
CA GLY A 54 -0.23 -11.84 -2.58
C GLY A 54 -1.60 -11.97 -1.91
N TYR A 55 -1.67 -12.67 -0.77
CA TYR A 55 -2.92 -12.87 -0.06
C TYR A 55 -3.64 -11.54 0.22
N LYS A 56 -4.92 -11.45 -0.18
CA LYS A 56 -5.77 -10.25 -0.07
C LYS A 56 -5.11 -8.95 -0.57
N GLY A 57 -4.28 -9.03 -1.62
CA GLY A 57 -3.61 -7.86 -2.19
C GLY A 57 -4.57 -6.75 -2.68
N TYR A 58 -5.83 -7.09 -2.99
CA TYR A 58 -6.86 -6.12 -3.37
C TYR A 58 -7.15 -5.08 -2.27
N VAL A 59 -7.09 -5.46 -0.98
CA VAL A 59 -7.30 -4.54 0.14
C VAL A 59 -6.24 -3.44 0.16
N ILE A 60 -5.00 -3.79 -0.20
CA ILE A 60 -3.91 -2.82 -0.31
C ILE A 60 -4.14 -1.89 -1.53
N LYS A 61 -4.62 -2.45 -2.65
CA LYS A 61 -4.98 -1.64 -3.84
C LYS A 61 -6.10 -0.65 -3.52
N GLU A 62 -7.16 -1.09 -2.85
CA GLU A 62 -8.28 -0.24 -2.44
C GLU A 62 -7.85 0.88 -1.49
N TYR A 63 -6.95 0.58 -0.54
CA TYR A 63 -6.41 1.60 0.36
C TYR A 63 -5.69 2.72 -0.40
N PHE A 64 -4.84 2.39 -1.37
CA PHE A 64 -4.13 3.41 -2.16
C PHE A 64 -5.03 4.08 -3.20
N ALA A 65 -6.01 3.37 -3.76
CA ALA A 65 -6.99 3.96 -4.68
C ALA A 65 -7.86 5.01 -3.99
N ASN A 66 -8.19 4.81 -2.71
CA ASN A 66 -8.97 5.73 -1.89
C ASN A 66 -8.11 6.58 -0.95
N TYR A 67 -6.79 6.64 -1.16
CA TYR A 67 -5.87 7.28 -0.22
C TYR A 67 -6.27 8.72 0.08
N PHE A 68 -6.57 9.50 -0.96
CA PHE A 68 -6.98 10.89 -0.82
C PHE A 68 -8.35 11.03 -0.15
N LEU A 69 -9.29 10.11 -0.39
CA LEU A 69 -10.59 10.11 0.31
C LEU A 69 -10.43 9.86 1.83
N HIS A 70 -9.37 9.17 2.23
CA HIS A 70 -9.07 8.90 3.64
C HIS A 70 -8.23 10.00 4.31
N GLN A 71 -7.56 10.85 3.53
CA GLN A 71 -6.45 11.68 4.01
C GLN A 71 -6.60 13.17 3.68
N ALA A 72 -7.49 13.52 2.77
CA ALA A 72 -7.70 14.88 2.33
C ALA A 72 -9.18 15.24 2.45
N ASP A 73 -9.45 16.54 2.53
CA ASP A 73 -10.80 17.05 2.39
C ASP A 73 -11.22 16.94 0.91
N VAL A 74 -12.44 16.48 0.63
CA VAL A 74 -12.90 16.19 -0.74
C VAL A 74 -14.30 16.77 -0.94
N THR A 75 -14.50 17.42 -2.09
CA THR A 75 -15.84 17.82 -2.56
C THR A 75 -16.29 16.91 -3.69
N PHE A 76 -17.50 16.39 -3.56
CA PHE A 76 -18.18 15.63 -4.59
C PHE A 76 -19.25 16.51 -5.24
N ASP A 77 -19.08 16.87 -6.51
CA ASP A 77 -20.14 17.47 -7.30
C ASP A 77 -20.83 16.38 -8.11
N LEU A 78 -21.98 15.94 -7.60
CA LEU A 78 -22.79 14.89 -8.22
C LEU A 78 -23.53 15.38 -9.48
N GLY A 79 -23.69 16.69 -9.66
CA GLY A 79 -24.32 17.27 -10.84
C GLY A 79 -23.41 17.26 -12.06
N SER A 80 -22.11 17.52 -11.86
CA SER A 80 -21.07 17.43 -12.90
C SER A 80 -20.31 16.10 -12.91
N ASN A 81 -20.59 15.22 -11.95
CA ASN A 81 -19.88 13.96 -11.71
C ASN A 81 -18.36 14.17 -11.56
N SER A 82 -17.97 15.22 -10.83
CA SER A 82 -16.57 15.58 -10.59
C SER A 82 -16.19 15.46 -9.11
N ILE A 83 -14.90 15.25 -8.86
CA ILE A 83 -14.31 15.12 -7.53
C ILE A 83 -13.17 16.13 -7.45
N GLU A 84 -13.22 16.98 -6.43
CA GLU A 84 -12.18 17.95 -6.11
C GLU A 84 -11.50 17.58 -4.80
N ILE A 85 -10.17 17.51 -4.79
CA ILE A 85 -9.35 17.19 -3.61
C ILE A 85 -8.78 18.50 -3.07
N HIS A 86 -9.20 18.89 -1.87
CA HIS A 86 -8.76 20.11 -1.19
C HIS A 86 -7.51 19.81 -0.35
N GLN A 87 -6.44 20.60 -0.56
CA GLN A 87 -5.13 20.56 0.13
C GLN A 87 -4.82 19.24 0.87
N SER A 88 -4.09 18.33 0.21
CA SER A 88 -3.54 17.18 0.92
C SER A 88 -2.17 17.52 1.49
N ALA A 89 -2.02 17.40 2.81
CA ALA A 89 -0.69 17.18 3.42
C ALA A 89 -0.19 15.75 3.15
N SER A 90 -0.51 15.21 1.97
CA SER A 90 -0.19 13.84 1.60
C SER A 90 1.29 13.72 1.30
N GLU A 91 1.82 12.56 1.64
CA GLU A 91 3.19 12.20 1.33
C GLU A 91 3.40 12.14 -0.19
N ASP A 92 4.56 12.64 -0.64
CA ASP A 92 4.99 12.57 -2.04
C ASP A 92 5.51 11.17 -2.39
N TRP A 93 4.63 10.17 -2.26
CA TRP A 93 4.97 8.77 -2.49
C TRP A 93 4.56 8.31 -3.88
N LYS A 94 5.48 7.64 -4.56
CA LYS A 94 5.18 6.83 -5.74
C LYS A 94 5.05 5.37 -5.31
N VAL A 95 3.86 4.79 -5.46
CA VAL A 95 3.57 3.43 -5.00
C VAL A 95 3.19 2.54 -6.18
N THR A 96 4.01 1.52 -6.44
CA THR A 96 3.74 0.50 -7.45
C THR A 96 3.29 -0.79 -6.76
N LEU A 97 2.06 -1.22 -7.03
CA LEU A 97 1.47 -2.43 -6.44
C LEU A 97 1.50 -3.58 -7.44
N VAL A 98 2.30 -4.62 -7.18
CA VAL A 98 2.49 -5.74 -8.12
C VAL A 98 1.94 -7.03 -7.51
N ASP A 99 1.02 -7.70 -8.21
CA ASP A 99 0.63 -9.05 -7.82
C ASP A 99 1.79 -10.01 -8.10
N THR A 100 2.38 -10.53 -7.02
CA THR A 100 3.49 -11.46 -7.09
C THR A 100 3.09 -12.88 -6.72
N GLY A 101 1.79 -13.16 -6.57
CA GLY A 101 1.24 -14.49 -6.26
C GLY A 101 1.27 -14.85 -4.78
N VAL A 102 0.28 -15.63 -4.32
CA VAL A 102 0.15 -16.05 -2.91
C VAL A 102 1.27 -17.01 -2.50
N GLU A 103 1.50 -18.06 -3.30
CA GLU A 103 2.49 -19.13 -3.03
C GLU A 103 3.94 -18.77 -3.37
N THR A 104 4.19 -17.51 -3.75
CA THR A 104 5.51 -17.12 -4.24
C THR A 104 6.43 -16.77 -3.09
N MET A 105 7.57 -17.45 -3.01
CA MET A 105 8.62 -17.20 -2.02
C MET A 105 9.36 -15.89 -2.32
N THR A 106 10.08 -15.36 -1.33
CA THR A 106 10.76 -14.05 -1.37
C THR A 106 11.54 -13.80 -2.67
N GLY A 107 12.44 -14.72 -3.05
CA GLY A 107 13.25 -14.56 -4.28
C GLY A 107 12.42 -14.53 -5.56
N GLY A 108 11.33 -15.32 -5.61
CA GLY A 108 10.40 -15.31 -6.75
C GLY A 108 9.64 -13.99 -6.87
N ARG A 109 9.27 -13.37 -5.74
CA ARG A 109 8.63 -12.05 -5.71
C ARG A 109 9.56 -10.99 -6.26
N LEU A 110 10.82 -10.98 -5.81
CA LEU A 110 11.86 -10.08 -6.30
C LEU A 110 12.07 -10.22 -7.82
N LYS A 111 12.14 -11.46 -8.33
CA LYS A 111 12.25 -11.71 -9.77
C LYS A 111 11.06 -11.13 -10.55
N ARG A 112 9.83 -11.25 -10.03
CA ARG A 112 8.62 -10.73 -10.68
C ARG A 112 8.54 -9.20 -10.69
N VAL A 113 9.15 -8.54 -9.72
CA VAL A 113 9.21 -7.08 -9.69
C VAL A 113 10.45 -6.48 -10.35
N ALA A 114 11.33 -7.32 -10.93
CA ALA A 114 12.53 -6.88 -11.65
C ALA A 114 12.27 -5.75 -12.67
N PRO A 115 11.18 -5.77 -13.49
CA PRO A 115 10.91 -4.68 -14.43
C PRO A 115 10.63 -3.31 -13.78
N TYR A 116 10.29 -3.30 -12.48
CA TYR A 116 9.92 -2.09 -11.74
C TYR A 116 11.03 -1.54 -10.86
N ILE A 117 12.14 -2.26 -10.68
CA ILE A 117 13.23 -1.85 -9.76
C ILE A 117 14.40 -1.16 -10.48
N GLY A 118 14.53 -1.35 -11.81
CA GLY A 118 15.62 -0.78 -12.61
C GLY A 118 16.74 -1.77 -12.81
#